data_AF-S4MNM9-F1
#
_entry.id   AF-S4MNM9-F1
#
_cell.length_a   1.000
_cell.length_b   1.000
_cell.length_c   1.000
_cell.angle_alpha   90.00
_cell.angle_beta   90.00
_cell.angle_gamma   90.00
#
_symmetry.space_group_name_H-M   'P 1'
#
loop_
_entity.id
_entity.type
_entity.pdbx_description
1 polymer ?
#
loop_
_entity_poly.entity_id
_entity_poly.type
_entity_poly.pdbx_seq_one_letter_code
_entity_poly.pdbx_strand_id
1 'polypeptide(L)'
;MEIRPLEDLRAADDLSLAFNPYGLGGRMKPEDAAEFQQRQIADCDLAKSVAAGTRDSFERLRTVFAYGVLCYDVYTMVGDQALLIYEQALRDRFMEWCAGTITFRLTQAPDVCYTVSSYDDVKKCRGQGLASQRAKLS
;
A
#
# COMPACT_ATOMS: atom_id res chain seq x y z
N MET A 1 -28.57 -13.27 -0.29
CA MET A 1 -28.23 -12.19 0.66
C MET A 1 -29.54 -11.63 1.16
N GLU A 2 -29.72 -11.52 2.47
CA GLU A 2 -30.87 -10.82 3.07
C GLU A 2 -30.60 -9.31 3.09
N ILE A 3 -31.63 -8.51 2.81
CA ILE A 3 -31.52 -7.04 2.86
C ILE A 3 -31.52 -6.62 4.33
N ARG A 4 -30.48 -5.88 4.73
CA ARG A 4 -30.35 -5.37 6.10
C ARG A 4 -31.00 -3.99 6.22
N PRO A 5 -31.70 -3.69 7.33
CA PRO A 5 -32.19 -2.35 7.61
C PRO A 5 -31.01 -1.40 7.87
N LEU A 6 -31.23 -0.09 7.69
CA LEU A 6 -30.18 0.92 7.84
C LEU A 6 -29.59 0.97 9.26
N GLU A 7 -30.40 0.65 10.28
CA GLU A 7 -29.94 0.61 11.67
C GLU A 7 -28.85 -0.46 11.88
N ASP A 8 -29.03 -1.65 11.31
CA ASP A 8 -28.03 -2.73 11.36
C ASP A 8 -26.75 -2.35 10.60
N LEU A 9 -26.88 -1.63 9.47
CA LEU A 9 -25.72 -1.15 8.71
C LEU A 9 -24.93 -0.06 9.43
N ARG A 10 -25.54 0.62 10.41
CA ARG A 10 -24.91 1.68 11.21
C ARG A 10 -24.44 1.20 12.58
N ALA A 11 -24.83 0.00 13.00
CA ALA A 11 -24.35 -0.61 14.23
C ALA A 11 -22.86 -0.92 14.09
N ALA A 12 -22.11 -0.70 15.17
CA ALA A 12 -20.70 -1.08 15.19
C ALA A 12 -20.58 -2.61 15.19
N ASP A 13 -19.54 -3.10 14.51
CA ASP A 13 -19.24 -4.52 14.42
C ASP A 13 -18.52 -5.01 15.68
N ASP A 14 -19.04 -6.05 16.32
CA ASP A 14 -18.53 -6.57 17.60
C ASP A 14 -17.05 -6.99 17.57
N LEU A 15 -16.56 -7.45 16.42
CA LEU A 15 -15.17 -7.88 16.24
C LEU A 15 -14.27 -6.65 16.09
N SER A 16 -14.72 -5.63 15.36
CA SER A 16 -14.03 -4.36 15.24
C SER A 16 -13.81 -3.68 16.60
N LEU A 17 -14.76 -3.82 17.54
CA LEU A 17 -14.67 -3.24 18.88
C LEU A 17 -13.65 -3.94 19.79
N ALA A 18 -13.24 -5.18 19.48
CA ALA A 18 -12.30 -5.95 20.29
C ALA A 18 -10.84 -5.53 20.09
N PHE A 19 -10.55 -4.69 19.09
CA PHE A 19 -9.22 -4.15 18.84
C PHE A 19 -9.06 -2.81 19.54
N ASN A 20 -8.26 -2.82 20.61
CA ASN A 20 -8.02 -1.65 21.45
C ASN A 20 -6.52 -1.32 21.51
N PRO A 21 -6.11 -0.22 22.17
CA PRO A 21 -4.69 0.18 22.25
C PRO A 21 -3.73 -0.86 22.87
N TYR A 22 -4.25 -1.85 23.59
CA TYR A 22 -3.48 -2.95 24.20
C TYR A 22 -3.50 -4.23 23.35
N GLY A 23 -4.04 -4.16 22.12
CA GLY A 23 -4.18 -5.29 21.22
C GLY A 23 -5.60 -5.87 21.22
N LEU A 24 -5.69 -7.18 21.02
CA LEU A 24 -6.96 -7.90 21.00
C LEU A 24 -7.44 -8.16 22.44
N GLY A 25 -8.60 -7.63 22.81
CA GLY A 25 -9.11 -7.75 24.17
C GLY A 25 -10.49 -7.12 24.38
N GLY A 26 -10.73 -6.61 25.59
CA GLY A 26 -12.01 -5.99 25.99
C GLY A 26 -12.54 -5.00 24.94
N ARG A 27 -13.86 -4.98 24.78
CA ARG A 27 -14.52 -4.19 23.74
C ARG A 27 -14.55 -2.70 24.08
N MET A 28 -14.16 -1.88 23.12
CA MET A 28 -14.29 -0.42 23.20
C MET A 28 -15.75 -0.01 22.98
N LYS A 29 -16.11 1.20 23.43
CA LYS A 29 -17.34 1.84 22.96
C LYS A 29 -17.19 2.15 21.47
N PRO A 30 -18.26 2.09 20.67
CA PRO A 30 -18.23 2.40 19.24
C PRO A 30 -17.53 3.71 18.89
N GLU A 31 -17.82 4.77 19.64
CA GLU A 31 -17.26 6.11 19.39
C GLU A 31 -15.75 6.16 19.67
N ASP A 32 -15.33 5.54 20.78
CA ASP A 32 -13.92 5.44 21.17
C ASP A 32 -13.14 4.59 20.15
N ALA A 33 -13.76 3.50 19.66
CA ALA A 33 -13.16 2.66 18.63
C ALA A 33 -13.01 3.42 17.31
N ALA A 34 -14.05 4.14 16.88
CA ALA A 34 -14.00 4.94 15.65
C ALA A 34 -12.92 6.04 15.74
N GLU A 35 -12.80 6.72 16.87
CA GLU A 35 -11.75 7.73 17.09
C GLU A 35 -10.36 7.09 17.12
N PHE A 36 -10.19 6.01 17.87
CA PHE A 36 -8.92 5.31 17.99
C PHE A 36 -8.40 4.86 16.63
N GLN A 37 -9.23 4.21 15.82
CA GLN A 37 -8.84 3.70 14.51
C GLN A 37 -8.48 4.83 13.56
N GLN A 38 -9.26 5.91 13.49
CA GLN A 38 -8.94 7.08 12.67
C GLN A 38 -7.62 7.73 13.07
N ARG A 39 -7.32 7.82 14.37
CA ARG A 39 -6.05 8.36 14.86
C ARG A 39 -4.84 7.55 14.41
N GLN A 40 -4.96 6.23 14.25
CA GLN A 40 -3.83 5.39 13.82
C GLN A 40 -3.30 5.76 12.43
N ILE A 41 -4.15 6.34 11.57
CA ILE A 41 -3.81 6.69 10.19
C ILE A 41 -3.92 8.20 9.91
N ALA A 42 -4.17 9.02 10.93
CA ALA A 42 -4.38 10.46 10.77
C ALA A 42 -3.13 11.19 10.26
N ASP A 43 -1.96 10.73 10.69
CA ASP A 43 -0.67 11.33 10.32
C ASP A 43 0.05 10.55 9.20
N CYS A 44 -0.62 9.56 8.61
CA CYS A 44 -0.08 8.83 7.46
C CYS A 44 -0.31 9.63 6.19
N ASP A 45 0.75 10.13 5.58
CA ASP A 45 0.72 10.83 4.30
C ASP A 45 1.71 10.23 3.29
N LEU A 46 1.32 10.21 2.02
CA LEU A 46 2.24 9.89 0.93
C LEU A 46 3.07 11.13 0.54
N ALA A 47 4.32 10.90 0.15
CA ALA A 47 5.22 11.98 -0.27
C ALA A 47 4.66 12.76 -1.47
N LYS A 48 4.96 14.05 -1.55
CA LYS A 48 4.52 14.95 -2.64
C LYS A 48 5.03 14.56 -4.03
N SER A 49 6.04 13.70 -4.12
CA SER A 49 6.54 13.20 -5.39
C SER A 49 5.85 11.94 -5.90
N VAL A 50 5.05 11.27 -5.06
CA VAL A 50 4.17 10.17 -5.48
C VAL A 50 3.12 10.71 -6.45
N ALA A 51 2.74 9.94 -7.47
CA ALA A 51 1.78 10.39 -8.48
C ALA A 51 0.43 10.78 -7.85
N ALA A 52 -0.21 11.83 -8.39
CA ALA A 52 -1.46 12.36 -7.84
C ALA A 52 -2.56 11.29 -7.71
N GLY A 53 -2.73 10.45 -8.73
CA GLY A 53 -3.73 9.37 -8.69
C GLY A 53 -3.48 8.34 -7.59
N THR A 54 -2.22 8.04 -7.26
CA THR A 54 -1.85 7.15 -6.15
C THR A 54 -2.20 7.80 -4.81
N ARG A 55 -1.92 9.10 -4.65
CA ARG A 55 -2.30 9.85 -3.45
C ARG A 55 -3.80 9.95 -3.26
N ASP A 56 -4.55 10.27 -4.32
CA ASP A 56 -6.02 10.33 -4.26
C ASP A 56 -6.62 8.97 -3.89
N SER A 57 -6.04 7.89 -4.39
CA SER A 57 -6.44 6.52 -4.04
C SER A 57 -6.16 6.20 -2.57
N PHE A 58 -5.02 6.66 -2.05
CA PHE A 58 -4.67 6.51 -0.64
C PHE A 58 -5.65 7.27 0.28
N GLU A 59 -6.00 8.51 -0.05
CA GLU A 59 -6.98 9.29 0.74
C GLU A 59 -8.38 8.67 0.76
N ARG A 60 -8.82 8.11 -0.38
CA ARG A 60 -10.05 7.30 -0.42
C ARG A 60 -9.94 6.07 0.48
N LEU A 61 -8.79 5.41 0.48
CA LEU A 61 -8.57 4.24 1.31
C LEU A 61 -8.62 4.57 2.81
N ARG A 62 -8.03 5.70 3.22
CA ARG A 62 -8.11 6.22 4.60
C ARG A 62 -9.57 6.48 5.02
N THR A 63 -10.36 7.02 4.10
CA THR A 63 -11.80 7.23 4.33
C THR A 63 -12.54 5.90 4.52
N VAL A 64 -12.26 4.90 3.68
CA VAL A 64 -12.88 3.57 3.80
C VAL A 64 -12.44 2.85 5.07
N PHE A 65 -11.18 2.99 5.48
CA PHE A 65 -10.68 2.46 6.75
C PHE A 65 -11.49 2.94 7.95
N ALA A 66 -11.88 4.22 7.97
CA ALA A 66 -12.69 4.78 9.06
C ALA A 66 -14.06 4.08 9.21
N TYR A 67 -14.62 3.51 8.14
CA TYR A 67 -15.85 2.74 8.18
C TYR A 67 -15.67 1.31 8.68
N GLY A 68 -14.44 0.82 8.89
CA GLY A 68 -14.19 -0.54 9.36
C GLY A 68 -14.76 -0.83 10.75
N VAL A 69 -15.04 0.20 11.56
CA VAL A 69 -15.77 0.06 12.83
C VAL A 69 -17.21 -0.47 12.65
N LEU A 70 -17.78 -0.32 11.47
CA LEU A 70 -19.13 -0.81 11.14
C LEU A 70 -19.10 -2.21 10.51
N CYS A 71 -17.92 -2.67 10.05
CA CYS A 71 -17.76 -3.96 9.40
C CYS A 71 -16.28 -4.36 9.39
N TYR A 72 -15.92 -5.37 10.18
CA TYR A 72 -14.52 -5.79 10.32
C TYR A 72 -13.87 -6.20 8.99
N ASP A 73 -14.60 -6.86 8.08
CA ASP A 73 -14.07 -7.30 6.78
C ASP A 73 -13.53 -6.15 5.92
N VAL A 74 -14.03 -4.93 6.13
CA VAL A 74 -13.51 -3.73 5.47
C VAL A 74 -12.05 -3.50 5.82
N TYR A 75 -11.60 -3.78 7.05
CA TYR A 75 -10.18 -3.65 7.42
C TYR A 75 -9.29 -4.60 6.62
N THR A 76 -9.75 -5.83 6.39
CA THR A 76 -9.02 -6.82 5.58
C THR A 76 -8.90 -6.35 4.13
N MET A 77 -10.03 -5.93 3.52
CA MET A 77 -10.04 -5.42 2.15
C MET A 77 -9.18 -4.15 2.00
N VAL A 78 -9.24 -3.26 3.00
CA VAL A 78 -8.40 -2.06 3.03
C VAL A 78 -6.92 -2.43 3.12
N GLY A 79 -6.57 -3.41 3.95
CA GLY A 79 -5.19 -3.90 4.09
C GLY A 79 -4.60 -4.38 2.76
N ASP A 80 -5.34 -5.20 2.02
CA ASP A 80 -4.90 -5.69 0.71
C ASP A 80 -4.70 -4.54 -0.29
N GLN A 81 -5.64 -3.60 -0.35
CA GLN A 81 -5.54 -2.44 -1.24
C GLN A 81 -4.42 -1.48 -0.81
N ALA A 82 -4.14 -1.37 0.49
CA ALA A 82 -3.04 -0.56 1.01
C ALA A 82 -1.69 -1.07 0.51
N LEU A 83 -1.49 -2.40 0.45
CA LEU A 83 -0.26 -3.00 -0.07
C LEU A 83 -0.03 -2.64 -1.54
N LEU A 84 -1.08 -2.64 -2.36
CA LEU A 84 -0.98 -2.25 -3.77
C LEU A 84 -0.63 -0.76 -3.93
N ILE A 85 -1.27 0.11 -3.15
CA ILE A 85 -0.97 1.55 -3.14
C ILE A 85 0.44 1.82 -2.64
N TYR A 86 0.88 1.11 -1.60
CA TYR A 86 2.23 1.21 -1.07
C TYR A 86 3.27 0.79 -2.12
N GLU A 87 3.05 -0.32 -2.81
CA GLU A 87 3.90 -0.74 -3.92
C GLU A 87 3.95 0.33 -5.02
N GLN A 88 2.81 0.85 -5.45
CA GLN A 88 2.76 1.89 -6.48
C GLN A 88 3.49 3.17 -6.05
N ALA A 89 3.31 3.61 -4.80
CA ALA A 89 4.01 4.76 -4.25
C ALA A 89 5.53 4.57 -4.25
N LEU A 90 6.01 3.37 -3.88
CA LEU A 90 7.44 3.04 -3.96
C LEU A 90 7.95 3.04 -5.40
N ARG A 91 7.17 2.52 -6.36
CA ARG A 91 7.52 2.57 -7.79
C ARG A 91 7.63 4.01 -8.28
N ASP A 92 6.68 4.88 -7.94
CA ASP A 92 6.70 6.29 -8.32
C ASP A 92 7.98 6.98 -7.79
N ARG A 93 8.29 6.78 -6.50
CA ARG A 93 9.51 7.34 -5.88
C ARG A 93 10.80 6.77 -6.46
N PHE A 94 10.79 5.48 -6.80
CA PHE A 94 11.93 4.84 -7.44
C PHE A 94 12.19 5.44 -8.83
N MET A 95 11.15 5.65 -9.63
CA MET A 95 11.28 6.24 -10.96
C MET A 95 11.76 7.70 -10.90
N GLU A 96 11.29 8.47 -9.92
CA GLU A 96 11.82 9.81 -9.63
C GLU A 96 13.33 9.75 -9.33
N TRP A 97 13.75 8.85 -8.44
CA TRP A 97 15.16 8.69 -8.09
C TRP A 97 16.03 8.24 -9.27
N CYS A 98 15.53 7.33 -10.12
CA CYS A 98 16.24 6.90 -11.32
C CYS A 98 16.40 8.01 -12.37
N ALA A 99 15.54 9.03 -12.37
CA ALA A 99 15.59 10.13 -13.33
C ALA A 99 15.75 9.66 -14.81
N GLY A 100 15.06 8.57 -15.15
CA GLY A 100 15.05 8.00 -16.51
C GLY A 100 16.20 7.04 -16.85
N THR A 101 17.12 6.77 -15.92
CA THR A 101 18.23 5.81 -16.14
C THR A 101 18.43 4.91 -14.92
N ILE A 102 18.70 3.63 -15.15
CA ILE A 102 19.09 2.69 -14.10
C ILE A 102 20.45 2.08 -14.39
N THR A 103 21.30 1.99 -13.37
CA THR A 103 22.63 1.36 -13.45
C THR A 103 22.60 0.03 -12.71
N PHE A 104 22.95 -1.05 -13.39
CA PHE A 104 23.19 -2.35 -12.77
C PHE A 104 24.68 -2.55 -12.57
N ARG A 105 25.08 -2.74 -11.31
CA ARG A 105 26.45 -3.09 -10.94
C ARG A 105 26.63 -4.60 -10.98
N LEU A 106 27.63 -5.06 -11.72
CA LEU A 106 27.94 -6.47 -11.89
C LEU A 106 29.28 -6.78 -11.22
N THR A 107 29.36 -7.85 -10.43
CA THR A 107 30.55 -8.15 -9.60
C THR A 107 31.84 -8.39 -10.42
N GLN A 108 31.71 -8.83 -11.67
CA GLN A 108 32.84 -9.17 -12.55
C GLN A 108 32.68 -8.60 -13.97
N ALA A 109 31.89 -7.54 -14.14
CA ALA A 109 31.71 -6.88 -15.44
C ALA A 109 31.51 -5.38 -15.24
N PRO A 110 31.78 -4.55 -16.26
CA PRO A 110 31.46 -3.13 -16.20
C PRO A 110 29.99 -2.90 -15.87
N ASP A 111 29.72 -1.83 -15.12
CA ASP A 111 28.36 -1.36 -14.84
C ASP A 111 27.62 -1.11 -16.16
N VAL A 112 26.34 -1.50 -16.20
CA VAL A 112 25.50 -1.33 -17.40
C VAL A 112 24.36 -0.38 -17.09
N CYS A 113 24.21 0.65 -17.91
CA CYS A 113 23.13 1.62 -17.80
C CYS A 113 22.03 1.34 -18.83
N TYR A 114 20.77 1.45 -18.40
CA TYR A 114 19.61 1.35 -19.28
C TYR A 114 18.73 2.59 -19.10
N THR A 115 18.22 3.12 -20.21
CA THR A 115 17.16 4.13 -20.17
C THR A 115 15.84 3.45 -19.83
N VAL A 116 15.11 4.00 -18.86
CA VAL A 116 13.83 3.46 -18.39
C VAL A 116 12.80 4.58 -18.30
N SER A 117 11.59 4.34 -18.78
CA SER A 117 10.48 5.30 -18.71
C SER A 117 9.40 4.89 -17.71
N SER A 118 9.41 3.62 -17.31
CA SER A 118 8.46 3.03 -16.37
C SER A 118 9.14 1.99 -15.48
N TYR A 119 8.48 1.63 -14.38
CA TYR A 119 8.97 0.57 -13.51
C TYR A 119 8.96 -0.82 -14.19
N ASP A 120 8.09 -1.02 -15.18
CA ASP A 120 8.09 -2.28 -15.93
C ASP A 120 9.29 -2.39 -16.88
N ASP A 121 9.81 -1.26 -17.39
CA ASP A 121 11.07 -1.25 -18.12
C ASP A 121 12.23 -1.71 -17.22
N VAL A 122 12.25 -1.25 -15.97
CA VAL A 122 13.24 -1.67 -14.96
C VAL A 122 13.19 -3.18 -14.75
N LYS A 123 11.99 -3.77 -14.61
CA LYS A 123 11.83 -5.23 -14.48
C LYS A 123 12.36 -5.98 -15.72
N LYS A 124 12.09 -5.48 -16.93
CA LYS A 124 12.60 -6.05 -18.18
C LYS A 124 14.12 -5.98 -18.25
N CYS A 125 14.71 -4.82 -17.96
CA CYS A 125 16.16 -4.62 -17.95
C CYS A 125 16.87 -5.52 -16.95
N ARG A 126 16.29 -5.75 -15.75
CA ARG A 126 16.80 -6.72 -14.79
C ARG A 126 16.88 -8.13 -15.38
N GLY A 127 15.82 -8.58 -16.06
CA GLY A 127 15.80 -9.90 -16.71
C GLY A 127 16.89 -10.05 -17.78
N GLN A 128 17.09 -9.02 -18.60
CA GLN A 128 18.14 -8.98 -19.62
C GLN A 128 19.54 -8.97 -19.01
N GLY A 129 19.80 -8.11 -18.02
CA GLY A 129 21.10 -8.03 -17.34
C GLY A 129 21.52 -9.35 -16.70
N LEU A 130 20.59 -10.06 -16.04
CA LEU A 130 20.84 -11.39 -15.46
C LEU A 130 21.10 -12.46 -16.53
N ALA A 131 20.37 -12.43 -17.64
CA ALA A 131 20.57 -13.36 -18.75
C ALA A 131 21.94 -13.16 -19.43
N SER A 132 22.33 -11.91 -19.68
CA SER A 132 23.64 -11.58 -20.25
C SER A 132 24.81 -11.95 -19.34
N GLN A 133 24.63 -11.93 -18.01
CA GLN A 133 25.66 -12.34 -17.06
C GLN A 133 25.83 -13.88 -17.03
N ARG A 134 24.74 -14.64 -17.12
CA ARG A 134 24.79 -16.13 -17.23
C ARG A 134 25.47 -16.59 -18.50
N ALA A 135 25.21 -15.93 -19.64
CA ALA A 135 25.83 -16.25 -20.92
C ALA A 135 27.35 -15.98 -20.97
N LYS A 136 27.89 -15.13 -20.09
CA LYS A 136 29.33 -14.86 -19.97
C LYS A 136 30.06 -15.86 -19.05
N LEU A 137 29.32 -16.68 -18.31
CA LEU A 137 29.84 -17.67 -17.34
C LEU A 137 29.71 -19.12 -17.83
N SER A 138 29.07 -19.34 -19.00
CA SER A 138 28.93 -20.62 -19.71
C SER A 138 29.91 -20.69 -20.87
#